data_AF-A0A7C4SH48-F1
#
_entry.id   AF-A0A7C4SH48-F1
#
_cell.length_a   1.000
_cell.length_b   1.000
_cell.length_c   1.000
_cell.angle_alpha   90.00
_cell.angle_beta   90.00
_cell.angle_gamma   90.00
#
_symmetry.space_group_name_H-M   'P 1'
#
loop_
_entity.id
_entity.type
_entity.pdbx_description
1 polymer ?
#
loop_
_entity_poly.entity_id
_entity_poly.type
_entity_poly.pdbx_seq_one_letter_code
_entity_poly.pdbx_strand_id
1 'polypeptide(L)' 'MLMNWMTVIGLILLFLGVLIVLVAIGFLRSLGGSGKTRFGGVIMLGPIPIIFGDRSFTSILLIVAAVFMIMFVVLTFVL' A
#
# COMPACT_ATOMS: atom_id res chain seq x y z
N MET A 1 -2.98 -24.24 -22.22
CA MET A 1 -3.28 -24.97 -20.96
C MET A 1 -4.18 -24.07 -20.15
N LEU A 2 -5.39 -24.54 -19.89
CA LEU A 2 -6.51 -23.74 -19.38
C LEU A 2 -6.18 -23.13 -18.01
N MET A 3 -6.67 -21.91 -17.79
CA MET A 3 -6.61 -21.21 -16.51
C MET A 3 -7.18 -22.14 -15.41
N ASN A 4 -6.38 -22.45 -14.39
CA ASN A 4 -6.87 -23.24 -13.26
C ASN A 4 -7.94 -22.42 -12.50
N TRP A 5 -8.96 -23.09 -11.96
CA TRP A 5 -10.07 -22.43 -11.25
C TRP A 5 -9.60 -21.50 -10.12
N MET A 6 -8.49 -21.85 -9.46
CA MET A 6 -7.85 -21.00 -8.44
C MET A 6 -7.34 -19.67 -9.02
N THR A 7 -6.80 -19.69 -10.23
CA THR A 7 -6.31 -18.49 -10.92
C THR A 7 -7.46 -17.60 -11.35
N VAL A 8 -8.58 -18.17 -11.80
CA VAL A 8 -9.79 -17.39 -12.13
C VAL A 8 -10.35 -16.69 -10.89
N ILE A 9 -10.48 -17.41 -9.78
CA ILE A 9 -10.98 -16.85 -8.51
C ILE A 9 -10.04 -15.75 -7.99
N GLY A 10 -8.73 -16.00 -8.02
CA GLY A 10 -7.74 -15.00 -7.63
C GLY A 10 -7.82 -13.74 -8.47
N LEU A 11 -8.01 -13.88 -9.79
CA LEU A 11 -8.15 -12.75 -10.69
C LEU A 11 -9.43 -11.94 -10.42
N ILE A 12 -10.55 -12.61 -10.17
CA ILE A 12 -11.82 -11.96 -9.81
C ILE A 12 -11.67 -11.19 -8.50
N LEU A 13 -11.06 -11.79 -7.47
CA LEU A 13 -10.84 -11.13 -6.18
C LEU A 13 -9.94 -9.90 -6.31
N LEU A 14 -8.90 -9.97 -7.13
CA LEU A 14 -8.00 -8.85 -7.39
C LEU A 14 -8.77 -7.67 -7.99
N PHE A 15 -9.55 -7.91 -9.05
CA PHE A 15 -10.33 -6.84 -9.68
C PHE A 15 -11.40 -6.29 -8.74
N LEU A 16 -12.06 -7.16 -7.97
CA LEU A 16 -13.06 -6.72 -7.00
C LEU A 16 -12.44 -5.84 -5.90
N GLY A 17 -11.27 -6.21 -5.40
CA GLY A 17 -10.52 -5.40 -4.43
C GLY A 17 -10.15 -4.03 -4.97
N VAL A 18 -9.62 -3.96 -6.20
CA VAL A 18 -9.33 -2.69 -6.87
C VAL A 18 -10.59 -1.83 -7.00
N LEU A 19 -11.71 -2.43 -7.41
CA LEU A 19 -12.98 -1.73 -7.62
C LEU A 19 -13.53 -1.15 -6.31
N ILE A 20 -13.47 -1.92 -5.21
CA ILE A 20 -13.84 -1.45 -3.87
C ILE A 20 -13.00 -0.26 -3.43
N VAL A 21 -11.67 -0.32 -3.62
CA VAL A 21 -10.77 0.78 -3.24
C VAL A 21 -11.09 2.06 -4.04
N LEU A 22 -11.34 1.93 -5.34
CA LEU A 22 -11.70 3.08 -6.18
C LEU A 22 -13.03 3.72 -5.76
N VAL A 23 -14.05 2.92 -5.47
CA VAL A 23 -15.34 3.41 -4.97
C VAL A 23 -15.16 4.09 -3.60
N ALA A 24 -14.39 3.50 -2.70
CA ALA A 24 -14.12 4.09 -1.39
C ALA A 24 -13.44 5.46 -1.50
N ILE A 25 -12.42 5.59 -2.35
CA ILE A 25 -11.73 6.87 -2.58
C ILE A 25 -12.70 7.90 -3.20
N GLY A 26 -13.53 7.50 -4.17
CA GLY A 26 -14.54 8.37 -4.78
C GLY A 26 -15.57 8.87 -3.77
N PHE A 27 -16.08 7.98 -2.91
CA PHE A 27 -17.02 8.31 -1.85
C PHE A 27 -16.41 9.24 -0.79
N LEU A 28 -15.18 8.96 -0.35
CA LEU A 28 -14.43 9.83 0.58
C LEU A 28 -14.23 11.25 0.03
N ARG A 29 -13.98 11.39 -1.29
CA ARG A 29 -13.88 12.71 -1.94
C ARG A 29 -15.23 13.42 -2.04
N SER A 30 -16.32 12.68 -2.24
CA SER A 30 -17.69 13.23 -2.28
C SER A 30 -18.15 13.83 -0.95
N LEU A 31 -17.56 13.41 0.18
CA LEU A 31 -17.92 13.90 1.51
C LEU A 31 -17.30 15.27 1.86
N GLY A 32 -16.69 15.96 0.89
CA GLY A 32 -16.56 17.42 0.93
C GLY A 32 -15.56 18.01 1.93
N GLY A 33 -14.54 17.26 2.34
CA GLY A 33 -13.44 17.82 3.13
C GLY A 33 -12.50 18.65 2.26
N SER A 34 -12.70 19.96 2.18
CA SER A 34 -11.76 20.92 1.56
C SER A 34 -10.45 21.10 2.36
N GLY A 35 -10.25 20.30 3.40
CA GLY A 35 -9.00 20.25 4.16
C GLY A 35 -7.85 19.84 3.26
N LYS A 36 -6.71 20.53 3.40
CA LYS A 36 -5.45 20.17 2.72
C LYS A 36 -5.11 18.72 3.07
N THR A 37 -5.45 17.77 2.18
CA THR A 37 -5.11 16.36 2.37
C THR A 37 -3.60 16.26 2.40
N ARG A 38 -3.07 16.04 3.59
CA ARG A 38 -1.66 15.75 3.79
C ARG A 38 -1.47 14.30 3.38
N PHE A 39 -0.77 14.11 2.26
CA PHE A 39 -0.46 12.79 1.73
C PHE A 39 1.04 12.53 1.88
N GLY A 40 1.38 11.28 2.16
CA GLY A 40 2.75 10.79 2.13
C GLY A 40 2.79 9.30 1.87
N GLY A 41 3.91 8.82 1.35
CA GLY A 41 4.14 7.40 1.06
C GLY A 41 5.60 7.00 1.26
N VAL A 42 5.82 5.69 1.37
CA VAL A 42 7.15 5.07 1.35
C VAL A 42 7.23 4.18 0.13
N ILE A 43 8.26 4.36 -0.69
CA ILE A 43 8.63 3.42 -1.75
C ILE A 43 9.84 2.63 -1.25
N MET A 44 9.74 1.31 -1.25
CA MET A 44 10.87 0.42 -0.95
C MET A 44 11.58 0.07 -2.26
N LEU A 45 12.79 0.59 -2.48
CA LEU A 45 13.67 0.15 -3.57
C LEU A 45 14.64 -0.90 -3.01
N GLY A 46 14.22 -2.16 -3.03
CA GLY A 46 14.90 -3.18 -2.25
C GLY A 46 14.89 -2.82 -0.75
N PRO A 47 15.98 -3.06 0.00
CA PRO A 47 16.04 -2.71 1.42
C PRO A 47 16.20 -1.21 1.68
N ILE A 48 16.16 -0.35 0.66
CA ILE A 48 16.33 1.11 0.81
C ILE A 48 14.96 1.80 0.73
N PRO A 49 14.45 2.35 1.85
CA PRO A 49 13.19 3.09 1.88
C PRO A 49 13.37 4.52 1.39
N ILE A 50 12.46 4.98 0.54
CA ILE A 50 12.32 6.37 0.09
C ILE A 50 11.01 6.93 0.64
N ILE A 51 11.09 7.85 1.60
CA ILE A 51 9.94 8.52 2.19
C ILE A 51 9.64 9.82 1.43
N PHE A 52 8.39 10.04 1.07
CA PHE A 52 7.92 11.24 0.39
C PHE A 52 6.58 11.74 0.96
N GLY A 53 6.29 13.01 0.74
CA GLY A 53 5.05 13.66 1.13
C GLY A 53 5.18 14.62 2.30
N ASP A 54 4.08 14.81 3.03
CA ASP A 54 3.98 15.81 4.09
C ASP A 54 4.88 15.48 5.30
N ARG A 55 5.60 16.49 5.78
CA ARG A 55 6.55 16.37 6.90
C ARG A 55 5.91 15.85 8.19
N SER A 56 4.63 16.13 8.39
CA SER A 56 3.85 15.67 9.54
C SER A 56 3.75 14.15 9.61
N PHE A 57 3.87 13.46 8.47
CA PHE A 57 3.77 12.00 8.38
C PHE A 57 5.16 11.34 8.27
N THR A 58 6.24 12.09 8.08
CA THR A 58 7.58 11.53 7.90
C THR A 58 7.98 10.59 9.05
N SER A 59 7.69 10.95 10.30
CA SER A 59 8.02 10.09 11.46
C SER A 59 7.26 8.77 11.44
N ILE A 60 5.95 8.78 11.13
CA ILE A 60 5.15 7.54 11.08
C ILE A 60 5.60 6.67 9.90
N LEU A 61 5.88 7.29 8.75
CA LEU A 61 6.36 6.59 7.56
C LEU A 61 7.73 5.96 7.77
N LEU A 62 8.63 6.63 8.49
CA LEU A 62 9.93 6.08 8.86
C LEU A 62 9.81 4.83 9.73
N ILE A 63 8.91 4.85 10.73
CA ILE A 63 8.66 3.69 11.59
C ILE A 63 8.10 2.53 10.74
N VAL A 64 7.09 2.79 9.92
CA VAL A 64 6.51 1.79 9.01
C VAL A 64 7.59 1.21 8.10
N ALA A 65 8.44 2.06 7.51
CA ALA A 65 9.55 1.63 6.68
C ALA A 65 10.54 0.73 7.43
N ALA A 66 10.92 1.11 8.65
CA ALA A 66 11.82 0.33 9.48
C ALA A 66 11.24 -1.06 9.81
N VAL A 67 9.95 -1.12 10.18
CA VAL A 67 9.26 -2.39 10.46
C VAL A 67 9.26 -3.30 9.23
N PHE A 68 8.91 -2.76 8.06
CA PHE A 68 8.94 -3.53 6.81
C PHE A 68 10.35 -3.98 6.43
N MET A 69 11.37 -3.15 6.65
CA MET A 69 12.76 -3.51 6.41
C MET A 69 13.21 -4.66 7.31
N ILE A 70 12.92 -4.59 8.61
CA ILE A 70 13.24 -5.66 9.56
C ILE A 70 12.54 -6.95 9.13
N MET A 71 11.25 -6.87 8.81
CA MET A 71 10.49 -8.03 8.34
C MET A 71 11.10 -8.63 7.06
N PHE A 72 11.49 -7.80 6.10
CA PHE A 72 12.15 -8.24 4.87
C PHE A 72 13.49 -8.94 5.15
N VAL A 73 14.32 -8.38 6.02
CA VAL A 73 15.60 -8.97 6.42
C VAL A 73 15.40 -10.31 7.11
N VAL A 74 14.45 -10.41 8.04
CA VAL A 74 14.14 -11.66 8.76
C VAL A 74 13.66 -12.73 7.77
N LEU A 75 12.72 -12.39 6.88
CA LEU A 75 12.19 -13.32 5.89
C LEU A 75 13.24 -13.80 4.87
N THR A 76 14.24 -12.98 4.57
CA THR A 76 15.23 -13.29 3.51
C THR A 76 16.48 -13.98 4.05
N PHE A 77 16.93 -13.61 5.26
CA PHE A 77 18.22 -14.06 5.80
C PHE A 77 18.08 -15.04 6.98
N VAL A 78 16.92 -15.10 7.64
CA VAL A 78 16.71 -15.99 8.80
C VAL A 78 15.82 -17.18 8.48
N LEU A 79 14.76 -16.97 7.68
CA LEU A 79 13.89 -18.03 7.16
C LEU A 79 14.49 -18.66 5.90
#